data_AF-A0A1B6E2M0-F1
#
_entry.id   AF-A0A1B6E2M0-F1
#
_cell.length_a   1.000
_cell.length_b   1.000
_cell.length_c   1.000
_cell.angle_alpha   90.00
_cell.angle_beta   90.00
_cell.angle_gamma   90.00
#
_symmetry.space_group_name_H-M   'P 1'
#
loop_
_entity.id
_entity.type
_entity.pdbx_description
1 polymer ?
#
loop_
_entity_poly.entity_id
_entity_poly.type
_entity_poly.pdbx_seq_one_letter_code
_entity_poly.pdbx_strand_id
1 'polypeptide(L)'
;MIRLIQYVYLMCLSYKLVASNSYFSQEADDNKNSKINTGIALILKSESIKNKIENPSGYGKDLTKELYFFYEELQVLLKAIEETNFALTDAQLVTLKALVKEGGPSYLKAKVSNGLLIGKYGWTSIELNDFVEMINDSRSVWQKIDKTARTKNIV
;
A
#
# COMPACT_ATOMS: atom_id res chain seq x y z
N MET A 1 -43.06 54.04 4.38
CA MET A 1 -43.28 52.59 4.31
C MET A 1 -42.29 51.95 3.33
N ILE A 2 -40.97 52.12 3.50
CA ILE A 2 -39.93 51.56 2.60
C ILE A 2 -38.63 51.41 3.42
N ARG A 3 -38.53 50.42 4.32
CA ARG A 3 -37.25 50.05 5.00
C ARG A 3 -37.25 48.59 5.47
N LEU A 4 -37.71 47.65 4.64
CA LEU A 4 -37.73 46.22 5.02
C LEU A 4 -37.26 45.25 3.92
N ILE A 5 -36.84 45.73 2.74
CA ILE A 5 -36.48 44.85 1.61
C ILE A 5 -34.95 44.71 1.41
N GLN A 6 -34.12 45.57 2.00
CA GLN A 6 -32.66 45.52 1.79
C GLN A 6 -31.91 44.49 2.64
N TYR A 7 -32.51 43.91 3.69
CA TYR A 7 -31.81 42.97 4.57
C TYR A 7 -31.85 41.52 4.10
N VAL A 8 -32.79 41.15 3.22
CA VAL A 8 -32.92 39.75 2.76
C VAL A 8 -31.90 39.42 1.65
N TYR A 9 -31.48 40.41 0.85
CA TYR A 9 -30.54 40.19 -0.26
C TYR A 9 -29.08 39.97 0.18
N LEU A 10 -28.68 40.51 1.34
CA LEU A 10 -27.31 40.37 1.87
C LEU A 10 -27.06 39.04 2.59
N MET A 11 -28.12 38.33 3.02
CA MET A 11 -28.00 37.00 3.64
C MET A 11 -27.85 35.86 2.61
N CYS A 12 -28.34 36.03 1.37
CA CYS A 12 -28.23 34.98 0.35
C CYS A 12 -26.85 34.91 -0.33
N LEU A 13 -26.05 35.98 -0.31
CA LEU A 13 -24.70 35.96 -0.89
C LEU A 13 -23.64 35.35 0.03
N SER A 14 -23.80 35.44 1.34
CA SER A 14 -22.87 34.86 2.32
C SER A 14 -23.04 33.35 2.50
N TYR A 15 -24.22 32.78 2.22
CA TYR A 15 -24.41 31.33 2.23
C TYR A 15 -23.81 30.60 1.01
N LYS A 16 -23.66 31.28 -0.14
CA LYS A 16 -23.04 30.66 -1.32
C LYS A 16 -21.52 30.60 -1.27
N LEU A 17 -20.87 31.42 -0.45
CA LEU A 17 -19.40 31.44 -0.29
C LEU A 17 -18.89 30.56 0.86
N VAL A 18 -19.73 30.27 1.87
CA VAL A 18 -19.37 29.37 2.97
C VAL A 18 -19.59 27.90 2.60
N ALA A 19 -20.55 27.61 1.71
CA ALA A 19 -20.80 26.25 1.22
C ALA A 19 -19.75 25.73 0.20
N SER A 20 -18.97 26.61 -0.43
CA SER A 20 -17.91 26.20 -1.37
C SER A 20 -16.59 25.83 -0.67
N ASN A 21 -16.34 26.32 0.55
CA ASN A 21 -15.12 25.98 1.30
C ASN A 21 -15.24 24.67 2.10
N SER A 22 -16.44 24.31 2.56
CA SER A 22 -16.66 23.05 3.27
C SER A 22 -16.61 21.84 2.33
N TYR A 23 -17.15 21.95 1.10
CA TYR A 23 -17.07 20.88 0.11
C TYR A 23 -15.63 20.62 -0.36
N PHE A 24 -14.82 21.67 -0.52
CA PHE A 24 -13.42 21.54 -0.94
C PHE A 24 -12.49 21.02 0.17
N SER A 25 -12.83 21.26 1.44
CA SER A 25 -12.07 20.74 2.59
C SER A 25 -12.38 19.25 2.85
N GLN A 26 -13.61 18.80 2.60
CA GLN A 26 -14.02 17.41 2.82
C GLN A 26 -13.41 16.45 1.79
N GLU A 27 -13.34 16.85 0.51
CA GLU A 27 -12.65 16.06 -0.52
C GLU A 27 -11.14 15.93 -0.26
N ALA A 28 -10.51 16.95 0.35
CA ALA A 28 -9.10 16.89 0.72
C ALA A 28 -8.84 15.93 1.90
N ASP A 29 -9.72 15.93 2.91
CA ASP A 29 -9.60 15.06 4.09
C ASP A 29 -9.98 13.58 3.78
N ASP A 30 -11.00 13.34 2.96
CA ASP A 30 -11.38 11.99 2.54
C ASP A 30 -10.32 11.36 1.62
N ASN A 31 -9.71 12.16 0.73
CA ASN A 31 -8.63 11.71 -0.13
C ASN A 31 -7.35 11.41 0.68
N LYS A 32 -7.04 12.23 1.70
CA LYS A 32 -5.91 11.99 2.60
C LYS A 32 -6.10 10.74 3.46
N ASN A 33 -7.29 10.52 4.02
CA ASN A 33 -7.61 9.31 4.79
C ASN A 33 -7.63 8.05 3.91
N SER A 34 -8.16 8.12 2.68
CA SER A 34 -8.13 7.02 1.71
C SER A 34 -6.70 6.64 1.29
N LYS A 35 -5.84 7.63 1.03
CA LYS A 35 -4.42 7.41 0.69
C LYS A 35 -3.63 6.79 1.85
N ILE A 36 -3.87 7.24 3.07
CA ILE A 36 -3.28 6.64 4.29
C ILE A 36 -3.74 5.18 4.46
N ASN A 37 -5.04 4.90 4.24
CA ASN A 37 -5.58 3.55 4.32
C ASN A 37 -4.96 2.60 3.29
N THR A 38 -4.63 3.11 2.08
CA THR A 38 -4.00 2.30 1.03
C THR A 38 -2.53 2.01 1.35
N GLY A 39 -1.81 2.97 1.94
CA GLY A 39 -0.43 2.75 2.40
C GLY A 39 -0.33 1.75 3.55
N ILE A 40 -1.30 1.79 4.46
CA ILE A 40 -1.44 0.80 5.54
C ILE A 40 -1.78 -0.58 4.97
N ALA A 41 -2.56 -0.67 3.88
CA ALA A 41 -3.01 -1.94 3.32
C ALA A 41 -1.85 -2.85 2.89
N LEU A 42 -0.79 -2.30 2.26
CA LEU A 42 0.34 -3.13 1.83
C LEU A 42 1.14 -3.65 3.05
N ILE A 43 1.33 -2.85 4.09
CA ILE A 43 2.03 -3.28 5.31
C ILE A 43 1.24 -4.40 5.98
N LEU A 44 -0.08 -4.23 6.15
CA LEU A 44 -0.96 -5.24 6.72
C LEU A 44 -0.96 -6.53 5.90
N LYS A 45 -0.95 -6.42 4.56
CA LYS A 45 -0.83 -7.58 3.67
C LYS A 45 0.50 -8.30 3.86
N SER A 46 1.60 -7.55 4.05
CA SER A 46 2.92 -8.11 4.36
C SER A 46 2.91 -8.93 5.64
N GLU A 47 2.31 -8.38 6.71
CA GLU A 47 2.15 -9.08 7.99
C GLU A 47 1.23 -10.30 7.87
N SER A 48 0.14 -10.20 7.11
CA SER A 48 -0.76 -11.34 6.85
C SER A 48 -0.01 -12.49 6.17
N ILE A 49 0.76 -12.19 5.12
CA ILE A 49 1.58 -13.19 4.42
C ILE A 49 2.61 -13.81 5.37
N LYS A 50 3.32 -12.98 6.14
CA LYS A 50 4.27 -13.45 7.16
C LYS A 50 3.62 -14.42 8.14
N ASN A 51 2.46 -14.05 8.69
CA ASN A 51 1.72 -14.88 9.64
C ASN A 51 1.32 -16.21 9.04
N LYS A 52 0.91 -16.26 7.76
CA LYS A 52 0.59 -17.51 7.05
C LYS A 52 1.81 -18.36 6.73
N ILE A 53 2.99 -17.75 6.55
CA ILE A 53 4.25 -18.49 6.38
C ILE A 53 4.69 -19.12 7.71
N GLU A 54 4.67 -18.33 8.80
CA GLU A 54 5.17 -18.78 10.10
C GLU A 54 4.17 -19.68 10.84
N ASN A 55 2.87 -19.44 10.64
CA ASN A 55 1.76 -20.19 11.23
C ASN A 55 0.76 -20.60 10.12
N PRO A 56 1.09 -21.64 9.33
CA PRO A 56 0.30 -22.06 8.19
C PRO A 56 -1.19 -22.29 8.50
N SER A 57 -2.03 -21.50 7.86
CA SER A 57 -3.49 -21.49 8.00
C SER A 57 -4.16 -21.23 6.65
N GLY A 58 -5.45 -21.57 6.53
CA GLY A 58 -6.20 -21.44 5.27
C GLY A 58 -5.73 -22.39 4.17
N TYR A 59 -5.93 -21.99 2.92
CA TYR A 59 -5.51 -22.74 1.73
C TYR A 59 -4.18 -22.21 1.18
N GLY A 60 -3.25 -23.10 0.85
CA GLY A 60 -1.93 -22.71 0.31
C GLY A 60 -2.02 -21.90 -0.98
N LYS A 61 -3.00 -22.19 -1.85
CA LYS A 61 -3.23 -21.41 -3.08
C LYS A 61 -3.55 -19.94 -2.80
N ASP A 62 -4.25 -19.63 -1.71
CA ASP A 62 -4.55 -18.26 -1.33
C ASP A 62 -3.28 -17.53 -0.88
N LEU A 63 -2.41 -18.21 -0.13
CA LEU A 63 -1.11 -17.67 0.26
C LEU A 63 -0.23 -17.36 -0.96
N THR A 64 -0.14 -18.29 -1.92
CA THR A 64 0.63 -18.08 -3.16
C THR A 64 0.07 -16.89 -3.96
N LYS A 65 -1.26 -16.79 -4.07
CA LYS A 65 -1.93 -15.67 -4.75
C LYS A 65 -1.68 -14.33 -4.07
N GLU A 66 -1.76 -14.29 -2.73
CA GLU A 66 -1.46 -13.07 -1.97
C GLU A 66 -0.02 -12.61 -2.13
N LEU A 67 0.93 -13.55 -2.12
CA LEU A 67 2.35 -13.29 -2.36
C LEU A 67 2.57 -12.79 -3.79
N TYR A 68 1.95 -13.40 -4.80
CA TYR A 68 2.03 -12.96 -6.19
C TYR A 68 1.54 -11.52 -6.36
N PHE A 69 0.36 -11.19 -5.82
CA PHE A 69 -0.15 -9.82 -5.90
C PHE A 69 0.74 -8.82 -5.16
N PHE A 70 1.33 -9.21 -4.03
CA PHE A 70 2.29 -8.35 -3.34
C PHE A 70 3.53 -8.10 -4.21
N TYR A 71 4.05 -9.15 -4.84
CA TYR A 71 5.17 -9.06 -5.76
C TYR A 71 4.88 -8.11 -6.94
N GLU A 72 3.69 -8.19 -7.54
CA GLU A 72 3.26 -7.24 -8.58
C GLU A 72 3.20 -5.80 -8.05
N GLU A 73 2.68 -5.58 -6.85
CA GLU A 73 2.66 -4.25 -6.22
C GLU A 73 4.08 -3.69 -5.99
N LEU A 74 5.05 -4.54 -5.63
CA LEU A 74 6.46 -4.13 -5.55
C LEU A 74 7.02 -3.77 -6.93
N GLN A 75 6.71 -4.54 -7.97
CA GLN A 75 7.16 -4.23 -9.34
C GLN A 75 6.59 -2.90 -9.84
N VAL A 76 5.31 -2.63 -9.58
CA VAL A 76 4.68 -1.34 -9.88
C VAL A 76 5.36 -0.19 -9.13
N LEU A 77 5.69 -0.40 -7.85
CA LEU A 77 6.40 0.60 -7.05
C LEU A 77 7.82 0.84 -7.59
N LEU A 78 8.55 -0.22 -7.95
CA LEU A 78 9.89 -0.11 -8.55
C LEU A 78 9.85 0.70 -9.84
N LYS A 79 8.94 0.35 -10.75
CA LYS A 79 8.77 1.05 -12.03
C LYS A 79 8.47 2.54 -11.81
N ALA A 80 7.58 2.86 -10.88
CA ALA A 80 7.24 4.25 -10.55
C ALA A 80 8.43 5.02 -9.95
N ILE A 81 9.31 4.36 -9.19
CA ILE A 81 10.52 4.98 -8.65
C ILE A 81 11.58 5.16 -9.74
N GLU A 82 11.71 4.22 -10.69
CA GLU A 82 12.73 4.27 -11.74
C GLU A 82 12.43 5.33 -12.80
N GLU A 83 11.17 5.50 -13.18
CA GLU A 83 10.73 6.45 -14.20
C GLU A 83 10.97 7.92 -13.77
N THR A 84 11.84 8.62 -14.50
CA THR A 84 12.28 10.00 -14.16
C THR A 84 11.15 11.03 -14.25
N ASN A 85 10.12 10.75 -15.04
CA ASN A 85 8.98 11.65 -15.28
C ASN A 85 7.73 11.24 -14.50
N PHE A 86 7.77 10.12 -13.79
CA PHE A 86 6.63 9.61 -13.04
C PHE A 86 6.76 10.00 -11.57
N ALA A 87 5.90 10.91 -11.11
CA ALA A 87 5.82 11.20 -9.70
C ALA A 87 5.11 10.05 -8.98
N LEU A 88 5.70 9.56 -7.90
CA LEU A 88 5.00 8.65 -7.00
C LEU A 88 3.71 9.32 -6.54
N THR A 89 2.62 8.56 -6.57
CA THR A 89 1.39 9.00 -5.90
C THR A 89 1.65 9.11 -4.40
N ASP A 90 0.91 9.99 -3.71
CA ASP A 90 1.03 10.13 -2.24
C ASP A 90 0.90 8.79 -1.51
N ALA A 91 0.00 7.91 -1.97
CA ALA A 91 -0.19 6.58 -1.41
C ALA A 91 1.07 5.72 -1.58
N GLN A 92 1.67 5.69 -2.77
CA GLN A 92 2.92 4.96 -3.03
C GLN A 92 4.08 5.52 -2.20
N LEU A 93 4.15 6.84 -2.00
CA LEU A 93 5.17 7.46 -1.17
C LEU A 93 5.01 7.09 0.31
N VAL A 94 3.78 7.09 0.83
CA VAL A 94 3.47 6.63 2.19
C VAL A 94 3.86 5.16 2.36
N THR A 95 3.47 4.30 1.41
CA THR A 95 3.85 2.87 1.40
C THR A 95 5.36 2.69 1.42
N LEU A 96 6.08 3.38 0.53
CA LEU A 96 7.53 3.28 0.42
C LEU A 96 8.21 3.68 1.71
N LYS A 97 7.86 4.84 2.27
CA LYS A 97 8.43 5.33 3.54
C LYS A 97 8.17 4.37 4.69
N ALA A 98 6.96 3.81 4.76
CA ALA A 98 6.61 2.87 5.81
C ALA A 98 7.35 1.54 5.66
N LEU A 99 7.44 0.97 4.45
CA LEU A 99 8.24 -0.23 4.20
C LEU A 99 9.72 0.00 4.51
N VAL A 100 10.29 1.14 4.12
CA VAL A 100 11.70 1.47 4.43
C VAL A 100 11.93 1.59 5.93
N LYS A 101 11.01 2.25 6.66
CA LYS A 101 11.05 2.35 8.12
C LYS A 101 11.04 0.98 8.79
N GLU A 102 10.21 0.07 8.29
CA GLU A 102 10.14 -1.30 8.78
C GLU A 102 11.31 -2.17 8.28
N GLY A 103 12.23 -1.68 7.46
CA GLY A 103 13.33 -2.48 6.89
C GLY A 103 12.86 -3.51 5.85
N GLY A 104 11.77 -3.20 5.15
CA GLY A 104 11.21 -3.96 4.04
C GLY A 104 9.97 -4.77 4.39
N PRO A 105 9.36 -5.42 3.37
CA PRO A 105 8.21 -6.31 3.55
C PRO A 105 8.50 -7.37 4.62
N SER A 106 7.61 -7.49 5.60
CA SER A 106 7.87 -8.31 6.78
C SER A 106 7.87 -9.81 6.48
N TYR A 107 7.13 -10.27 5.47
CA TYR A 107 7.21 -11.67 5.03
C TYR A 107 8.60 -12.08 4.51
N LEU A 108 9.43 -11.13 4.06
CA LEU A 108 10.81 -11.44 3.64
C LEU A 108 11.71 -11.82 4.82
N LYS A 109 11.28 -11.50 6.04
CA LYS A 109 11.93 -11.84 7.31
C LYS A 109 11.32 -13.07 7.98
N ALA A 110 10.28 -13.65 7.38
CA ALA A 110 9.59 -14.80 7.92
C ALA A 110 10.52 -16.01 7.99
N LYS A 111 10.40 -16.81 9.06
CA LYS A 111 11.07 -18.12 9.13
C LYS A 111 10.28 -19.13 8.32
N VAL A 112 10.70 -19.39 7.08
CA VAL A 112 10.07 -20.39 6.21
C VAL A 112 10.42 -21.79 6.70
N SER A 113 9.42 -22.55 7.12
CA SER A 113 9.57 -23.98 7.46
C SER A 113 8.93 -24.83 6.38
N ASN A 114 9.76 -25.35 5.48
CA ASN A 114 9.32 -26.19 4.35
C ASN A 114 8.46 -27.37 4.81
N GLY A 115 8.85 -28.03 5.90
CA GLY A 115 8.10 -29.15 6.47
C GLY A 115 6.70 -28.75 6.97
N LEU A 116 6.57 -27.56 7.60
CA LEU A 116 5.27 -27.06 8.04
C LEU A 116 4.38 -26.70 6.85
N LEU A 117 4.93 -26.06 5.82
CA LEU A 117 4.17 -25.67 4.63
C LEU A 117 3.69 -26.90 3.84
N ILE A 118 4.56 -27.89 3.63
CA ILE A 118 4.18 -29.16 3.00
C ILE A 118 3.13 -29.89 3.84
N GLY A 119 3.38 -30.03 5.15
CA GLY A 119 2.48 -30.76 6.04
C GLY A 119 1.11 -30.10 6.16
N LYS A 120 1.04 -28.76 6.13
CA LYS A 120 -0.22 -28.03 6.24
C LYS A 120 -0.98 -27.95 4.92
N TYR A 121 -0.31 -27.59 3.83
CA TYR A 121 -0.95 -27.26 2.56
C TYR A 121 -0.97 -28.43 1.57
N GLY A 122 -0.29 -29.54 1.89
CA GLY A 122 -0.15 -30.67 0.98
C GLY A 122 0.65 -30.32 -0.27
N TRP A 123 1.51 -29.31 -0.21
CA TRP A 123 2.31 -28.87 -1.34
C TRP A 123 3.29 -29.95 -1.78
N THR A 124 3.41 -30.07 -3.09
CA THR A 124 4.50 -30.79 -3.74
C THR A 124 5.81 -30.02 -3.60
N SER A 125 6.94 -30.70 -3.82
CA SER A 125 8.25 -30.05 -3.88
C SER A 125 8.33 -28.94 -4.94
N ILE A 126 7.58 -29.08 -6.03
CA ILE A 126 7.52 -28.09 -7.11
C ILE A 126 6.82 -26.82 -6.61
N GLU A 127 5.61 -26.95 -6.04
CA GLU A 127 4.87 -25.80 -5.51
C GLU A 127 5.64 -25.08 -4.41
N LEU A 128 6.34 -25.82 -3.55
CA LEU A 128 7.21 -25.22 -2.53
C LEU A 128 8.38 -24.45 -3.16
N ASN A 129 9.01 -25.01 -4.19
CA ASN A 129 10.12 -24.34 -4.89
C ASN A 129 9.65 -23.05 -5.56
N ASP A 130 8.53 -23.08 -6.28
CA ASP A 130 7.93 -21.91 -6.93
C ASP A 130 7.61 -20.81 -5.89
N PHE A 131 7.07 -21.23 -4.74
CA PHE A 131 6.77 -20.30 -3.64
C PHE A 131 8.04 -19.64 -3.07
N VAL A 132 9.11 -20.42 -2.85
CA VAL A 132 10.40 -19.92 -2.36
C VAL A 132 11.08 -19.02 -3.39
N GLU A 133 11.00 -19.36 -4.68
CA GLU A 133 11.50 -18.54 -5.77
C GLU A 133 10.82 -17.18 -5.79
N MET A 134 9.50 -17.13 -5.65
CA MET A 134 8.75 -15.86 -5.59
C MET A 134 9.11 -15.00 -4.36
N ILE A 135 9.46 -15.60 -3.22
CA ILE A 135 10.01 -14.87 -2.06
C ILE A 135 11.38 -14.27 -2.42
N ASN A 136 12.23 -15.01 -3.12
CA ASN A 136 13.56 -14.53 -3.52
C ASN A 136 13.48 -13.42 -4.57
N ASP A 137 12.58 -13.55 -5.54
CA ASP A 137 12.30 -12.51 -6.54
C ASP A 137 11.78 -11.24 -5.87
N SER A 138 10.82 -11.38 -4.95
CA SER A 138 10.35 -10.26 -4.13
C SER A 138 11.48 -9.57 -3.36
N ARG A 139 12.42 -10.34 -2.81
CA ARG A 139 13.59 -9.80 -2.11
C ARG A 139 14.49 -9.00 -3.06
N SER A 140 14.73 -9.52 -4.26
CA SER A 140 15.52 -8.85 -5.29
C SER A 140 14.88 -7.53 -5.72
N VAL A 141 13.56 -7.52 -5.94
CA VAL A 141 12.80 -6.30 -6.26
C VAL A 141 12.88 -5.30 -5.11
N TRP A 142 12.68 -5.73 -3.87
CA TRP A 142 12.76 -4.84 -2.71
C TRP A 142 14.16 -4.20 -2.57
N GLN A 143 15.23 -4.97 -2.76
CA GLN A 143 16.60 -4.45 -2.71
C GLN A 143 16.83 -3.36 -3.78
N LYS A 144 16.27 -3.54 -4.98
CA LYS A 144 16.32 -2.51 -6.03
C LYS A 144 15.52 -1.27 -5.62
N ILE A 145 14.31 -1.44 -5.07
CA ILE A 145 13.48 -0.34 -4.58
C ILE A 145 14.22 0.48 -3.53
N ASP A 146 14.73 -0.15 -2.47
CA ASP A 146 15.41 0.55 -1.37
C ASP A 146 16.67 1.28 -1.87
N LYS A 147 17.47 0.62 -2.73
CA LYS A 147 18.65 1.24 -3.34
C LYS A 147 18.29 2.47 -4.19
N THR A 148 17.30 2.34 -5.09
CA THR A 148 16.92 3.43 -6.00
C THR A 148 16.26 4.58 -5.25
N ALA A 149 15.41 4.28 -4.26
CA ALA A 149 14.75 5.30 -3.44
C ALA A 149 15.76 6.15 -2.65
N ARG A 150 16.78 5.52 -2.05
CA ARG A 150 17.89 6.22 -1.37
C ARG A 150 18.73 7.03 -2.35
N THR A 151 19.07 6.46 -3.51
CA THR A 151 19.86 7.15 -4.55
C THR A 151 19.17 8.40 -5.06
N LYS A 152 17.84 8.37 -5.18
CA LYS A 152 17.01 9.50 -5.60
C LYS A 152 16.59 10.44 -4.44
N ASN A 153 17.05 10.21 -3.21
CA ASN A 153 16.68 10.96 -2.00
C ASN A 153 15.16 11.04 -1.77
N ILE A 154 14.42 9.97 -2.09
CA ILE A 154 12.96 9.88 -1.85
C ILE A 154 12.68 9.55 -0.37
N VAL A 155 13.57 8.77 0.24
CA VAL A 155 13.53 8.24 1.61
C VAL A 155 14.86 8.37 2.31
#